data_AF-A0A183GS28-F1
#
_entry.id   AF-A0A183GS28-F1
#
_cell.length_a   1.000
_cell.length_b   1.000
_cell.length_c   1.000
_cell.angle_alpha   90.00
_cell.angle_beta   90.00
_cell.angle_gamma   90.00
#
_symmetry.space_group_name_H-M   'P 1'
#
loop_
_entity.id
_entity.type
_entity.pdbx_description
1 polymer ?
#
loop_
_entity_poly.entity_id
_entity_poly.type
_entity_poly.pdbx_seq_one_letter_code
_entity_poly.pdbx_strand_id
1 'polypeptide(L)'
;MKKRPIQFGDSPSPMDFDRAADVLIKDETIPLHLRTIIAFLIENKKQTDAVLSRNRELAEEVVVLTREVKALKEENSMLRNSHVSSQVPAAKSNMPLRLL
;
A
#
# COMPACT_ATOMS: atom_id res chain seq x y z
N MET A 1 6.85 -1.07 -49.01
CA MET A 1 5.71 -1.45 -48.14
C MET A 1 5.43 -0.31 -47.16
N LYS A 2 4.24 0.31 -47.20
CA LYS A 2 3.86 1.39 -46.27
C LYS A 2 3.46 0.78 -44.92
N LYS A 3 4.19 1.12 -43.84
CA LYS A 3 3.85 0.70 -42.47
C LYS A 3 2.61 1.48 -42.03
N ARG A 4 1.54 0.80 -41.62
CA ARG A 4 0.35 1.46 -41.05
C ARG A 4 0.68 1.91 -39.62
N PRO A 5 0.41 3.16 -39.24
CA PRO A 5 0.58 3.62 -37.86
C PRO A 5 -0.35 2.83 -36.93
N ILE A 6 0.17 2.40 -35.79
CA ILE A 6 -0.66 1.84 -34.71
C ILE A 6 -1.33 3.05 -34.04
N GLN A 7 -2.65 3.15 -34.20
CA GLN A 7 -3.44 4.15 -33.47
C GLN A 7 -3.84 3.53 -32.13
N PHE A 8 -3.32 4.09 -31.04
CA PHE A 8 -3.78 3.76 -29.70
C PHE A 8 -5.04 4.59 -29.43
N GLY A 9 -6.20 3.96 -29.54
CA GLY A 9 -7.45 4.55 -29.05
C GLY A 9 -7.52 4.52 -27.53
N ASP A 10 -8.59 5.07 -26.97
CA ASP A 10 -8.84 5.00 -25.52
C ASP A 10 -8.83 3.55 -25.03
N SER A 11 -8.21 3.31 -23.87
CA SER A 11 -8.19 1.98 -23.28
C SER A 11 -9.62 1.52 -23.00
N PRO A 12 -10.02 0.33 -23.48
CA PRO A 12 -11.35 -0.20 -23.19
C PRO A 12 -11.54 -0.37 -21.68
N SER A 13 -12.79 -0.33 -21.22
CA SER A 13 -13.08 -0.65 -19.82
C SER A 13 -12.61 -2.08 -19.49
N PRO A 14 -12.31 -2.39 -18.22
CA PRO A 14 -11.85 -3.74 -17.86
C PRO A 14 -12.81 -4.85 -18.30
N MET A 15 -14.13 -4.63 -18.17
CA MET A 15 -15.15 -5.58 -18.65
C MET A 15 -15.16 -5.74 -20.17
N ASP A 16 -14.92 -4.66 -20.92
CA ASP A 16 -14.86 -4.71 -22.37
C ASP A 16 -13.61 -5.45 -22.84
N PHE A 17 -12.49 -5.29 -22.13
CA PHE A 17 -11.25 -5.99 -22.40
C PHE A 17 -11.40 -7.50 -22.24
N ASP A 18 -11.88 -7.97 -21.08
CA ASP A 18 -12.00 -9.41 -20.80
C ASP A 18 -12.97 -10.08 -21.80
N ARG A 19 -14.08 -9.41 -22.11
CA ARG A 19 -15.04 -9.89 -23.11
C ARG A 19 -14.44 -9.95 -24.51
N ALA A 20 -13.71 -8.92 -24.94
CA ALA A 20 -13.06 -8.91 -26.25
C ALA A 20 -12.00 -10.00 -26.36
N ALA A 21 -11.25 -10.21 -25.28
CA ALA A 21 -10.20 -11.21 -25.23
C ALA A 21 -10.77 -12.65 -25.27
N ASP A 22 -11.90 -12.89 -24.60
CA ASP A 22 -12.64 -14.16 -24.68
C ASP A 22 -13.14 -14.45 -26.11
N VAL A 23 -13.64 -13.44 -26.82
CA VAL A 23 -14.05 -13.58 -28.23
C VAL A 23 -12.86 -13.97 -29.10
N LEU A 24 -11.71 -13.32 -28.89
CA LEU A 24 -10.49 -13.56 -29.66
C LEU A 24 -9.92 -14.97 -29.46
N ILE A 25 -10.01 -15.52 -28.24
CA ILE A 25 -9.55 -16.90 -27.95
C ILE A 25 -10.49 -17.95 -28.54
N LYS A 26 -11.77 -17.62 -28.72
CA LYS A 26 -12.76 -18.54 -29.31
C LYS A 26 -12.81 -18.47 -30.84
N ASP A 27 -12.18 -17.48 -31.45
CA ASP A 27 -12.14 -17.32 -32.90
C ASP A 27 -11.23 -18.37 -33.58
N GLU A 28 -11.85 -19.38 -34.19
CA GLU A 28 -11.13 -20.45 -34.89
C GLU A 28 -10.41 -19.99 -36.16
N THR A 29 -10.72 -18.80 -36.69
CA THR A 29 -9.99 -18.22 -37.81
C THR A 29 -8.59 -17.74 -37.43
N ILE A 30 -8.34 -17.56 -36.13
CA ILE A 30 -7.04 -17.17 -35.58
C ILE A 30 -6.17 -18.41 -35.35
N PRO A 31 -4.90 -18.40 -35.83
CA PRO A 31 -3.97 -19.48 -35.59
C PRO A 31 -3.84 -19.86 -34.11
N LEU A 32 -3.86 -21.15 -33.81
CA LEU A 32 -3.86 -21.69 -32.44
C LEU A 32 -2.76 -21.09 -31.57
N HIS A 33 -1.53 -20.99 -32.08
CA HIS A 33 -0.40 -20.43 -31.32
C HIS A 33 -0.65 -18.99 -30.86
N LEU A 34 -1.30 -18.16 -31.67
CA LEU A 34 -1.65 -16.80 -31.29
C LEU A 34 -2.72 -16.79 -30.21
N ARG A 35 -3.75 -17.62 -30.33
CA ARG A 35 -4.80 -17.77 -29.31
C ARG A 35 -4.22 -18.23 -27.97
N THR A 36 -3.27 -19.16 -27.99
CA THR A 36 -2.55 -19.60 -26.78
C THR A 36 -1.76 -18.47 -26.15
N ILE A 37 -1.02 -17.67 -26.94
CA ILE A 37 -0.27 -16.51 -26.42
C ILE A 37 -1.23 -15.50 -25.81
N ILE A 38 -2.34 -15.18 -26.47
CA ILE A 38 -3.36 -14.26 -25.97
C ILE A 38 -3.92 -14.76 -24.63
N ALA A 39 -4.31 -16.04 -24.55
CA ALA A 39 -4.81 -16.64 -23.30
C ALA A 39 -3.78 -16.55 -22.16
N PHE A 40 -2.51 -16.83 -22.46
CA PHE A 40 -1.42 -16.69 -21.48
C PHE A 40 -1.26 -15.25 -21.00
N LEU A 41 -1.31 -14.26 -21.89
CA LEU A 41 -1.19 -12.85 -21.52
C LEU A 41 -2.34 -12.38 -20.63
N ILE A 42 -3.58 -12.81 -20.89
CA ILE A 42 -4.73 -12.50 -20.03
C ILE A 42 -4.56 -13.10 -18.64
N GLU A 43 -4.10 -14.35 -18.56
CA GLU A 43 -3.89 -14.99 -17.26
C GLU A 43 -2.82 -14.26 -16.44
N ASN A 44 -1.70 -13.87 -17.08
CA ASN A 44 -0.69 -13.05 -16.41
C ASN A 44 -1.23 -11.69 -15.95
N LYS A 45 -2.09 -11.05 -16.75
CA LYS A 45 -2.76 -9.81 -16.35
C LYS A 45 -3.58 -10.04 -15.08
N LYS A 46 -4.40 -11.09 -15.01
CA LYS A 46 -5.20 -11.41 -13.82
C LYS A 46 -4.34 -11.61 -12.57
N GLN A 47 -3.24 -12.35 -12.71
CA GLN A 47 -2.29 -12.56 -11.62
C GLN A 47 -1.63 -11.25 -11.18
N THR A 48 -1.25 -10.40 -12.14
CA THR A 48 -0.68 -9.08 -11.86
C THR A 48 -1.68 -8.18 -11.15
N ASP A 49 -2.93 -8.14 -11.61
CA ASP A 49 -4.00 -7.35 -11.00
C ASP A 49 -4.27 -7.80 -9.55
N ALA A 50 -4.24 -9.11 -9.28
CA ALA A 50 -4.39 -9.65 -7.93
C ALA A 50 -3.25 -9.21 -7.00
N VAL A 51 -1.99 -9.28 -7.46
CA VAL A 51 -0.82 -8.82 -6.69
C VAL A 51 -0.90 -7.32 -6.42
N LEU A 52 -1.28 -6.52 -7.43
CA LEU A 52 -1.45 -5.08 -7.26
C LEU A 52 -2.56 -4.73 -6.27
N SER A 53 -3.69 -5.46 -6.30
CA SER A 53 -4.75 -5.30 -5.31
C SER A 53 -4.24 -5.58 -3.90
N ARG A 54 -3.55 -6.72 -3.71
CA ARG A 54 -3.01 -7.08 -2.39
C ARG A 54 -1.97 -6.08 -1.89
N ASN A 55 -1.13 -5.56 -2.77
CA ASN A 55 -0.16 -4.52 -2.41
C ASN A 55 -0.83 -3.23 -1.96
N ARG A 56 -1.98 -2.85 -2.53
CA ARG A 56 -2.75 -1.68 -2.09
C ARG A 56 -3.29 -1.88 -0.69
N GLU A 57 -3.90 -3.03 -0.42
CA GLU A 57 -4.41 -3.38 0.92
C GLU A 57 -3.29 -3.35 1.97
N LEU A 58 -2.14 -3.95 1.66
CA LEU A 58 -0.99 -3.96 2.55
C LEU A 58 -0.43 -2.54 2.78
N ALA A 59 -0.41 -1.70 1.75
CA ALA A 59 0.02 -0.31 1.90
C ALA A 59 -0.90 0.48 2.83
N GLU A 60 -2.22 0.28 2.73
CA GLU A 60 -3.21 0.87 3.64
C GLU A 60 -3.00 0.39 5.08
N GLU A 61 -2.79 -0.92 5.27
CA GLU A 61 -2.52 -1.52 6.57
C GLU A 61 -1.24 -0.94 7.22
N VAL A 62 -0.17 -0.79 6.43
CA VAL A 62 1.08 -0.16 6.90
C VAL A 62 0.84 1.27 7.35
N VAL A 63 0.01 2.04 6.64
CA VAL A 63 -0.32 3.42 7.04
C VAL A 63 -1.07 3.44 8.37
N VAL A 64 -2.04 2.55 8.57
CA VAL A 64 -2.81 2.44 9.82
C VAL A 64 -1.89 2.09 10.99
N LEU A 65 -1.11 1.01 10.85
CA LEU A 65 -0.19 0.54 11.90
C LEU A 65 0.87 1.58 12.23
N THR A 66 1.40 2.29 11.22
CA THR A 66 2.39 3.36 11.46
C THR A 66 1.81 4.50 12.29
N ARG A 67 0.54 4.87 12.06
CA ARG A 67 -0.14 5.89 12.87
C ARG A 67 -0.35 5.42 14.30
N GLU A 68 -0.77 4.17 14.49
CA GLU A 68 -0.98 3.61 15.82
C GLU A 68 0.32 3.52 16.62
N VAL A 69 1.40 3.01 16.00
CA VAL A 69 2.74 2.99 16.61
C VAL A 69 3.19 4.38 17.00
N LYS A 70 2.92 5.40 16.18
CA LYS A 70 3.25 6.79 16.50
C LYS A 70 2.46 7.29 17.71
N ALA A 71 1.14 7.07 17.73
CA ALA A 71 0.27 7.49 18.83
C ALA A 71 0.68 6.84 20.16
N LEU A 72 0.91 5.52 20.17
CA LEU A 72 1.34 4.78 21.36
C LEU A 72 2.72 5.22 21.87
N LYS A 73 3.63 5.60 20.98
CA LYS A 73 4.94 6.15 21.35
C LYS A 73 4.81 7.53 21.99
N GLU A 74 3.94 8.38 21.47
CA GLU A 74 3.65 9.71 22.04
C GLU A 74 3.02 9.57 23.42
N GLU A 75 2.01 8.73 23.58
CA GLU A 75 1.37 8.45 24.87
C GLU A 75 2.37 7.91 25.90
N ASN A 76 3.19 6.92 25.53
CA ASN A 76 4.24 6.41 26.41
C ASN A 76 5.23 7.50 26.80
N SER A 77 5.61 8.39 25.89
CA SER A 77 6.50 9.51 26.22
C SER A 77 5.84 10.47 27.20
N MET A 78 4.56 10.78 27.05
CA MET A 78 3.82 11.65 27.97
C MET A 78 3.75 11.06 29.37
N LEU A 79 3.37 9.78 29.48
CA LEU A 79 3.27 9.06 30.75
C LEU A 79 4.62 8.95 31.47
N ARG A 80 5.71 8.71 30.74
CA ARG A 80 7.06 8.69 31.33
C ARG A 80 7.46 10.06 31.85
N ASN A 81 7.16 11.13 31.11
CA ASN A 81 7.48 12.50 31.52
C ASN A 81 6.69 12.95 32.77
N SER A 82 5.42 12.53 32.90
CA SER A 82 4.62 12.80 34.10
C SER A 82 5.14 12.04 35.32
N HIS A 83 5.54 10.77 35.16
CA HIS A 83 6.12 9.99 36.25
C HIS A 83 7.46 10.52 36.75
N VAL A 84 8.31 11.04 35.85
CA VAL A 84 9.58 11.67 36.24
C VAL A 84 9.34 13.00 36.96
N SER A 85 8.34 13.80 36.54
CA SER A 85 8.00 15.07 37.19
C SER A 85 7.41 14.89 38.60
N SER A 86 6.66 13.81 38.85
CA SER A 86 6.13 13.49 40.18
C SER A 86 7.17 12.92 41.16
N GLN A 87 8.37 12.55 40.70
CA GLN A 87 9.43 11.99 41.54
C GLN A 87 10.51 12.99 41.99
N VAL A 88 10.41 14.29 41.66
CA VAL A 88 11.34 15.30 42.18
C VAL A 88 10.90 15.72 43.59
N PRO A 89 11.63 15.36 44.67
CA PRO A 89 11.29 15.82 46.01
C PRO A 89 11.70 17.28 46.17
N ALA A 90 10.73 18.13 46.51
CA ALA A 90 10.96 19.47 47.02
C ALA A 90 11.62 19.39 48.42
N ALA A 91 12.95 19.32 48.49
CA ALA A 91 13.66 19.51 49.75
C ALA A 91 15.12 19.94 49.54
N LYS A 92 15.33 21.20 49.16
CA LYS A 92 16.50 21.96 49.61
C LYS A 92 16.01 23.11 50.47
N SER A 93 15.61 22.76 51.70
CA SER A 93 15.37 23.73 52.77
C SER A 93 16.73 24.23 53.27
N ASN A 94 17.13 25.40 52.76
CA ASN A 94 18.16 26.25 53.35
C ASN A 94 17.84 26.53 54.82
N MET A 95 18.75 26.19 55.74
CA MET A 95 18.87 26.88 57.03
C MET A 95 20.36 26.93 57.41
N PRO A 96 21.02 28.09 57.32
CA PRO A 96 22.29 28.29 58.01
C PRO A 96 21.98 28.48 59.51
N LEU A 97 22.41 27.53 60.34
CA LEU A 97 22.35 27.68 61.79
C LEU A 97 23.22 28.88 62.19
N ARG A 98 22.54 29.95 62.61
CA ARG A 98 23.11 31.15 63.24
C ARG A 98 23.06 30.96 64.76
N LEU A 99 24.23 31.14 65.41
CA LEU A 99 24.47 31.63 66.79
C LEU A 99 23.75 30.91 67.95
N LEU A 100 24.39 30.48 69.05
CA LEU A 100 25.36 31.11 69.96
C LEU A 100 26.07 30.04 70.78
#